data_AF-A0A7K8EG86-F1
#
_entry.id   AF-A0A7K8EG86-F1
#
_cell.length_a   1.000
_cell.length_b   1.000
_cell.length_c   1.000
_cell.angle_alpha   90.00
_cell.angle_beta   90.00
_cell.angle_gamma   90.00
#
_symmetry.space_group_name_H-M   'P 1'
#
loop_
_entity.id
_entity.type
_entity.pdbx_description
1 polymer ?
#
loop_
_entity_poly.entity_id
_entity_poly.type
_entity_poly.pdbx_seq_one_letter_code
_entity_poly.pdbx_strand_id
1 'polypeptide(L)'
;MRAPGPCAECGARGAARYRCPRCGTAYCSVPCCRTHRERCAAEPRQERLRQREAAGQGPTPDPTHGPWALEDILSEEDEQDRVPLEKLKLLGESEELRDLLLNPHLRQLLLTIDQAQDKSSLMRRFMQEPLFVEFADCCLSIVEPPEKENVLPE
;
A
#
# COMPACT_ATOMS: atom_id res chain seq x y z
N MET A 1 3.33 28.93 -5.32
CA MET A 1 4.69 28.53 -4.92
C MET A 1 4.79 28.67 -3.39
N ARG A 2 4.83 27.56 -2.62
CA ARG A 2 4.93 27.67 -1.14
C ARG A 2 6.33 28.12 -0.76
N ALA A 3 6.42 29.17 0.07
CA ALA A 3 7.70 29.62 0.61
C ALA A 3 8.34 28.49 1.44
N PRO A 4 9.65 28.24 1.28
CA PRO A 4 10.37 27.27 2.10
C PRO A 4 10.25 27.64 3.59
N GLY A 5 9.90 26.65 4.42
CA GLY A 5 9.76 26.82 5.86
C GLY A 5 11.11 27.03 6.57
N PRO A 6 11.10 27.27 7.90
CA PRO A 6 12.31 27.28 8.70
C PRO A 6 12.93 25.87 8.79
N CYS A 7 14.25 25.79 8.78
CA CYS A 7 14.98 24.56 9.09
C CYS A 7 14.81 24.22 10.58
N ALA A 8 14.41 22.99 10.90
CA ALA A 8 14.21 22.56 12.29
C ALA A 8 15.52 22.43 13.08
N GLU A 9 16.65 22.26 12.41
CA GLU A 9 17.94 21.99 13.06
C GLU A 9 18.74 23.26 13.34
N CYS A 10 18.76 24.19 12.39
CA CYS A 10 19.53 25.44 12.52
C CYS A 10 18.66 26.70 12.62
N GLY A 11 17.33 26.57 12.55
CA GLY A 11 16.39 27.70 12.64
C GLY A 11 16.37 28.62 11.42
N ALA A 12 17.16 28.36 10.38
CA ALA A 12 17.25 29.20 9.19
C ALA A 12 15.89 29.32 8.49
N ARG A 13 15.31 30.52 8.49
CA ARG A 13 14.04 30.86 7.83
C ARG A 13 14.21 30.84 6.31
N GLY A 14 13.21 30.35 5.58
CA GLY A 14 13.24 30.41 4.11
C GLY A 14 14.24 29.46 3.45
N ALA A 15 14.82 28.52 4.19
CA ALA A 15 15.91 27.69 3.68
C ALA A 15 15.57 26.20 3.63
N ALA A 16 14.45 25.76 4.21
CA ALA A 16 14.12 24.34 4.26
C ALA A 16 13.66 23.80 2.89
N ARG A 17 14.61 23.28 2.12
CA ARG A 17 14.40 22.70 0.78
C ARG A 17 14.11 21.21 0.79
N TYR A 18 14.36 20.53 1.91
CA TYR A 18 14.28 19.08 2.02
C TYR A 18 13.46 18.68 3.24
N ARG A 19 12.93 17.44 3.24
CA ARG A 19 12.10 16.89 4.33
C ARG A 19 12.53 15.47 4.66
N CYS A 20 12.48 15.13 5.95
CA CYS A 20 12.79 13.78 6.42
C CYS A 20 11.62 12.83 6.13
N PRO A 21 11.82 11.68 5.47
CA PRO A 21 10.74 10.73 5.18
C PRO A 21 10.20 10.01 6.43
N ARG A 22 10.96 10.01 7.53
CA ARG A 22 10.56 9.33 8.78
C ARG A 22 9.61 10.16 9.65
N CYS A 23 9.81 11.47 9.71
CA CYS A 23 9.07 12.36 10.64
C CYS A 23 8.49 13.61 9.99
N GLY A 24 8.76 13.87 8.70
CA GLY A 24 8.28 15.03 7.96
C GLY A 24 9.01 16.35 8.27
N THR A 25 10.01 16.33 9.15
CA THR A 25 10.77 17.51 9.57
C THR A 25 11.51 18.14 8.40
N ALA A 26 11.40 19.47 8.25
CA ALA A 26 12.00 20.22 7.15
C ALA A 26 13.40 20.74 7.52
N TYR A 27 14.35 20.62 6.60
CA TYR A 27 15.74 21.02 6.81
C TYR A 27 16.35 21.67 5.57
N CYS A 28 17.41 22.47 5.76
CA CYS A 28 18.01 23.25 4.68
C CYS A 28 19.14 22.56 3.92
N SER A 29 19.81 21.58 4.53
CA SER A 29 21.01 20.97 3.95
C SER A 29 21.32 19.57 4.51
N VAL A 30 22.21 18.84 3.83
CA VAL A 30 22.70 17.53 4.24
C VAL A 30 23.26 17.48 5.67
N PRO A 31 24.06 18.46 6.16
CA PRO A 31 24.51 18.44 7.55
C PRO A 31 23.35 18.54 8.55
N CYS A 32 22.34 19.37 8.27
CA CYS A 32 21.12 19.40 9.09
C CYS A 32 20.39 18.04 9.05
N CYS A 33 20.34 17.35 7.90
CA CYS A 33 19.77 16.00 7.82
C CYS A 33 20.51 14.98 8.70
N ARG A 34 21.84 15.05 8.78
CA ARG A 34 22.62 14.13 9.62
C ARG A 34 22.36 14.36 11.10
N THR A 35 22.42 15.62 11.55
CA THR A 35 22.10 16.01 12.93
C THR A 35 20.66 15.60 13.31
N HIS A 36 19.73 15.81 12.38
CA HIS A 36 18.35 15.39 12.54
C HIS A 36 18.23 13.87 12.72
N ARG A 37 18.92 13.08 11.88
CA ARG A 37 18.83 11.61 11.87
C ARG A 37 19.26 10.98 13.19
N GLU A 38 20.25 11.55 13.87
CA GLU A 38 20.72 11.07 15.18
C GLU A 38 19.66 11.21 16.27
N ARG A 39 18.74 12.15 16.12
CA ARG A 39 17.65 12.44 17.08
C ARG A 39 16.26 12.12 16.53
N CYS A 40 16.20 11.52 15.35
CA CYS A 40 14.96 11.26 14.63
C CYS A 40 14.22 10.08 15.27
N ALA A 41 13.50 10.35 16.36
CA ALA A 41 12.57 9.39 16.95
C ALA A 41 11.40 9.16 15.98
N ALA A 42 11.22 7.89 15.59
CA ALA A 42 10.11 7.45 14.77
C ALA A 42 8.80 7.47 15.59
N GLU A 43 8.20 8.64 15.73
CA GLU A 43 6.81 8.71 16.16
C GLU A 43 5.93 8.17 15.01
N PRO A 44 5.09 7.14 15.27
CA PRO A 44 4.27 6.52 14.24
C PRO A 44 3.43 7.61 13.55
N ARG A 45 3.43 7.56 12.20
CA ARG A 45 2.73 8.50 11.31
C ARG A 45 1.26 8.75 11.73
N GLN A 46 0.66 7.80 12.45
CA GLN A 46 -0.71 7.87 12.97
C GLN A 46 -0.92 8.93 14.05
N GLU A 47 0.04 9.17 14.95
CA GLU A 47 -0.10 10.16 16.05
C GLU A 47 -0.08 11.60 15.52
N ARG A 48 0.78 11.84 14.50
CA ARG A 48 0.91 13.15 13.84
C ARG A 48 -0.29 13.51 12.97
N LEU A 49 -1.00 12.51 12.42
CA LEU A 49 -2.26 12.74 11.74
C LEU A 49 -3.30 13.19 12.76
N ARG A 50 -3.51 12.40 13.83
CA ARG A 50 -4.43 12.70 14.96
C ARG A 50 -4.26 14.09 15.57
N GLN A 51 -3.02 14.56 15.76
CA GLN A 51 -2.75 15.90 16.30
C GLN A 51 -3.09 17.04 15.30
N ARG A 52 -3.04 16.80 13.98
CA ARG A 52 -3.41 17.78 12.96
C ARG A 52 -4.94 17.93 12.85
N GLU A 53 -5.67 16.84 13.04
CA GLU A 53 -7.14 16.79 13.02
C GLU A 53 -7.72 17.53 14.23
N ALA A 54 -7.05 17.41 15.40
CA ALA A 54 -7.39 18.18 16.60
C ALA A 54 -7.13 19.69 16.47
N ALA A 55 -6.27 20.13 15.55
CA ALA A 55 -5.91 21.55 15.34
C ALA A 55 -6.76 22.26 14.26
N GLY A 56 -7.85 21.65 13.79
CA GLY A 56 -8.91 22.33 13.04
C GLY A 56 -8.55 22.86 11.65
N GLN A 57 -7.42 22.45 11.06
CA GLN A 57 -7.05 22.77 9.68
C GLN A 57 -7.34 21.56 8.78
N GLY A 58 -8.64 21.29 8.58
CA GLY A 58 -9.08 20.35 7.56
C GLY A 58 -8.85 20.96 6.16
N PRO A 59 -8.23 20.24 5.20
CA PRO A 59 -8.45 20.55 3.80
C PRO A 59 -9.89 20.19 3.48
N THR A 60 -10.61 21.13 2.87
CA THR A 60 -11.93 20.92 2.29
C THR A 60 -11.92 19.67 1.38
N PRO A 61 -12.94 18.80 1.46
CA PRO A 61 -13.02 17.64 0.58
C PRO A 61 -13.38 18.12 -0.83
N ASP A 62 -12.39 18.15 -1.71
CA ASP A 62 -12.65 18.08 -3.14
C ASP A 62 -13.11 16.64 -3.47
N PRO A 63 -14.21 16.41 -4.20
CA PRO A 63 -14.78 15.08 -4.38
C PRO A 63 -13.95 14.14 -5.26
N THR A 64 -12.80 14.58 -5.79
CA THR A 64 -12.12 13.88 -6.89
C THR A 64 -10.96 12.98 -6.45
N HIS A 65 -10.66 12.86 -5.15
CA HIS A 65 -9.50 12.06 -4.74
C HIS A 65 -9.72 11.36 -3.40
N GLY A 66 -10.35 10.18 -3.46
CA GLY A 66 -10.42 9.28 -2.33
C GLY A 66 -9.03 8.83 -1.85
N PRO A 67 -8.90 8.23 -0.66
CA PRO A 67 -7.63 7.75 -0.07
C PRO A 67 -6.89 6.67 -0.86
N TRP A 68 -7.36 6.35 -2.07
CA TRP A 68 -6.92 5.26 -2.93
C TRP A 68 -6.45 5.78 -4.29
N ALA A 69 -5.67 6.85 -4.32
CA ALA A 69 -4.85 7.10 -5.50
C ALA A 69 -3.71 6.07 -5.52
N LEU A 70 -4.11 4.87 -5.91
CA LEU A 70 -3.28 3.72 -6.21
C LEU A 70 -2.50 3.93 -7.52
N GLU A 71 -2.71 5.07 -8.17
CA GLU A 71 -2.10 5.55 -9.41
C GLU A 71 -0.63 5.95 -9.23
N ASP A 72 -0.18 6.31 -8.01
CA ASP A 72 1.17 6.88 -7.77
C ASP A 72 2.17 5.87 -7.17
N ILE A 73 1.79 4.58 -7.09
CA ILE A 73 2.62 3.52 -6.44
C ILE A 73 2.95 2.37 -7.39
N LEU A 74 2.14 2.13 -8.42
CA LEU A 74 2.38 1.06 -9.39
C LEU A 74 3.03 1.66 -10.64
N SER A 75 4.10 1.03 -11.11
CA SER A 75 4.70 1.41 -12.40
C SER A 75 3.75 0.98 -13.53
N GLU A 76 3.86 1.59 -14.69
CA GLU A 76 3.09 1.24 -15.91
C GLU A 76 3.10 -0.26 -16.27
N GLU A 77 4.11 -1.00 -15.82
CA GLU A 77 4.26 -2.46 -15.96
C GLU A 77 3.40 -3.26 -14.95
N ASP A 78 3.24 -2.76 -13.71
CA ASP A 78 2.38 -3.37 -12.66
C ASP A 78 0.88 -3.20 -12.95
N GLU A 79 0.50 -2.33 -13.90
CA GLU A 79 -0.89 -2.15 -14.32
C GLU A 79 -1.41 -3.33 -15.15
N GLN A 80 -0.54 -4.05 -15.86
CA GLN A 80 -0.93 -5.23 -16.64
C GLN A 80 -1.21 -6.44 -15.75
N ASP A 81 -0.53 -6.57 -14.61
CA ASP A 81 -0.76 -7.64 -13.63
C ASP A 81 -2.02 -7.40 -12.76
N ARG A 82 -2.68 -6.24 -12.90
CA ARG A 82 -3.93 -5.97 -12.18
C ARG A 82 -5.10 -6.74 -12.78
N VAL A 83 -5.76 -7.55 -11.95
CA VAL A 83 -7.02 -8.18 -12.33
C VAL A 83 -8.13 -7.13 -12.44
N PRO A 84 -8.82 -6.99 -13.59
CA PRO A 84 -9.91 -6.04 -13.75
C PRO A 84 -11.11 -6.37 -12.86
N LEU A 85 -11.82 -5.33 -12.41
CA LEU A 85 -12.96 -5.45 -11.49
C LEU A 85 -14.06 -6.39 -12.00
N GLU A 86 -14.25 -6.48 -13.32
CA GLU A 86 -15.23 -7.38 -13.94
C GLU A 86 -14.88 -8.85 -13.66
N LYS A 87 -13.60 -9.23 -13.80
CA LYS A 87 -13.12 -10.58 -13.47
C LYS A 87 -13.17 -10.84 -11.98
N LEU A 88 -12.89 -9.83 -11.15
CA LEU A 88 -12.99 -9.96 -9.69
C LEU A 88 -14.43 -10.25 -9.22
N LYS A 89 -15.46 -9.79 -9.94
CA LYS A 89 -16.86 -10.13 -9.61
C LYS A 89 -17.17 -11.61 -9.84
N LEU A 90 -16.55 -12.23 -10.84
CA LEU A 90 -16.73 -13.67 -11.15
C LEU A 90 -16.27 -14.56 -9.99
N LEU A 91 -15.29 -14.11 -9.20
CA LEU A 91 -14.85 -14.81 -7.99
C LEU A 91 -16.01 -15.01 -6.99
N GLY A 92 -16.95 -14.06 -6.93
CA GLY A 92 -18.11 -14.13 -6.02
C GLY A 92 -19.23 -15.07 -6.50
N GLU A 93 -19.19 -15.49 -7.77
CA GLU A 93 -20.17 -16.41 -8.37
C GLU A 93 -19.73 -17.88 -8.22
N SER A 94 -18.45 -18.13 -7.94
CA SER A 94 -17.92 -19.48 -7.70
C SER A 94 -18.32 -20.00 -6.31
N GLU A 95 -19.04 -21.12 -6.28
CA GLU A 95 -19.41 -21.81 -5.03
C GLU A 95 -18.17 -22.38 -4.32
N GLU A 96 -17.20 -22.92 -5.07
CA GLU A 96 -15.97 -23.50 -4.51
C GLU A 96 -15.13 -22.45 -3.77
N LEU A 97 -15.00 -21.26 -4.35
CA LEU A 97 -14.28 -20.14 -3.73
C LEU A 97 -15.01 -19.65 -2.48
N ARG A 98 -16.35 -19.63 -2.51
CA ARG A 98 -17.18 -19.26 -1.36
C ARG A 98 -17.04 -20.25 -0.22
N ASP A 99 -16.98 -21.54 -0.51
CA ASP A 99 -16.77 -22.59 0.49
C ASP A 99 -15.38 -22.51 1.12
N LEU A 100 -14.33 -22.26 0.31
CA LEU A 100 -12.99 -21.97 0.82
C LEU A 100 -12.99 -20.75 1.77
N LEU A 101 -13.71 -19.70 1.40
CA LEU A 101 -13.88 -18.50 2.23
C LEU A 101 -14.75 -18.73 3.47
N LEU A 102 -15.47 -19.84 3.66
CA LEU A 102 -16.15 -20.13 4.93
C LEU A 102 -15.14 -20.40 6.05
N ASN A 103 -13.90 -20.78 5.71
CA ASN A 103 -12.86 -21.05 6.68
C ASN A 103 -12.40 -19.76 7.39
N PRO A 104 -12.55 -19.67 8.73
CA PRO A 104 -12.19 -18.46 9.48
C PRO A 104 -10.68 -18.17 9.44
N HIS A 105 -9.85 -19.23 9.40
CA HIS A 105 -8.39 -19.12 9.30
C HIS A 105 -8.00 -18.44 7.99
N LEU A 106 -8.58 -18.86 6.87
CA LEU A 106 -8.30 -18.29 5.56
C LEU A 106 -8.65 -16.80 5.50
N ARG A 107 -9.80 -16.40 6.07
CA ARG A 107 -10.16 -14.98 6.20
C ARG A 107 -9.14 -14.19 7.02
N GLN A 108 -8.64 -14.78 8.11
CA GLN A 108 -7.60 -14.16 8.93
C GLN A 108 -6.30 -13.97 8.15
N LEU A 109 -5.87 -14.96 7.36
CA LEU A 109 -4.70 -14.82 6.49
C LEU A 109 -4.88 -13.65 5.51
N LEU A 110 -6.01 -13.59 4.81
CA LEU A 110 -6.29 -12.53 3.84
C LEU A 110 -6.27 -11.14 4.49
N LEU A 111 -6.93 -10.98 5.64
CA LEU A 111 -6.93 -9.73 6.40
C LEU A 111 -5.52 -9.36 6.90
N THR A 112 -4.73 -10.36 7.29
CA THR A 112 -3.35 -10.15 7.76
C THR A 112 -2.46 -9.65 6.64
N ILE A 113 -2.58 -10.20 5.42
CA ILE A 113 -1.86 -9.69 4.23
C ILE A 113 -2.31 -8.25 3.92
N ASP A 114 -3.60 -7.99 3.92
CA ASP A 114 -4.15 -6.68 3.52
C ASP A 114 -3.63 -5.56 4.43
N GLN A 115 -3.61 -5.80 5.74
CA GLN A 115 -3.22 -4.83 6.77
C GLN A 115 -1.70 -4.77 7.02
N ALA A 116 -0.92 -5.71 6.49
CA ALA A 116 0.49 -5.80 6.80
C ALA A 116 1.35 -4.72 6.13
N GLN A 117 2.38 -4.30 6.86
CA GLN A 117 3.42 -3.41 6.33
C GLN A 117 4.38 -4.12 5.39
N ASP A 118 4.64 -5.42 5.61
CA ASP A 118 5.54 -6.24 4.79
C ASP A 118 4.75 -7.37 4.11
N LYS A 119 4.02 -7.01 3.04
CA LYS A 119 3.16 -7.94 2.28
C LYS A 119 3.98 -9.03 1.60
N SER A 120 5.17 -8.70 1.12
CA SER A 120 6.05 -9.59 0.37
C SER A 120 6.52 -10.78 1.20
N SER A 121 6.91 -10.58 2.46
CA SER A 121 7.35 -11.68 3.32
C SER A 121 6.18 -12.54 3.78
N LEU A 122 5.02 -11.93 4.07
CA LEU A 122 3.82 -12.69 4.42
C LEU A 122 3.29 -13.51 3.26
N MET A 123 3.31 -12.97 2.04
CA MET A 123 2.90 -13.69 0.84
C MET A 123 3.72 -14.98 0.69
N ARG A 124 5.05 -14.91 0.82
CA ARG A 124 5.92 -16.10 0.76
C ARG A 124 5.64 -17.12 1.87
N ARG A 125 5.23 -16.65 3.05
CA ARG A 125 4.91 -17.52 4.18
C ARG A 125 3.56 -18.21 3.97
N PHE A 126 2.56 -17.46 3.52
CA PHE A 126 1.21 -17.98 3.35
C PHE A 126 1.10 -18.86 2.11
N MET A 127 1.93 -18.65 1.08
CA MET A 127 2.10 -19.60 -0.02
C MET A 127 2.65 -20.98 0.40
N GLN A 128 3.07 -21.16 1.67
CA GLN A 128 3.41 -22.49 2.21
C GLN A 128 2.22 -23.15 2.91
N GLU A 129 1.11 -22.43 3.14
CA GLU A 129 -0.09 -22.99 3.72
C GLU A 129 -0.99 -23.59 2.62
N PRO A 130 -1.35 -24.88 2.70
CA PRO A 130 -2.10 -25.54 1.63
C PRO A 130 -3.47 -24.88 1.38
N LEU A 131 -4.12 -24.40 2.44
CA LEU A 131 -5.40 -23.68 2.34
C LEU A 131 -5.29 -22.38 1.54
N PHE A 132 -4.19 -21.65 1.67
CA PHE A 132 -3.98 -20.41 0.95
C PHE A 132 -3.64 -20.69 -0.52
N VAL A 133 -2.88 -21.75 -0.78
CA VAL A 133 -2.56 -22.21 -2.14
C VAL A 133 -3.84 -22.64 -2.86
N GLU A 134 -4.69 -23.47 -2.25
CA GLU A 134 -5.98 -23.87 -2.83
C GLU A 134 -6.87 -22.66 -3.17
N PHE A 135 -6.89 -21.66 -2.30
CA PHE A 135 -7.60 -20.41 -2.58
C PHE A 135 -6.99 -19.64 -3.75
N ALA A 136 -5.66 -19.51 -3.80
CA ALA A 136 -4.97 -18.82 -4.88
C ALA A 136 -5.21 -19.53 -6.23
N ASP A 137 -5.08 -20.86 -6.27
CA ASP A 137 -5.34 -21.67 -7.46
C ASP A 137 -6.79 -21.53 -7.94
N CYS A 138 -7.76 -21.54 -7.01
CA CYS A 138 -9.17 -21.33 -7.35
C CYS A 138 -9.40 -19.92 -7.92
N CYS A 139 -8.79 -18.89 -7.34
CA CYS A 139 -8.86 -17.53 -7.87
C CYS A 139 -8.27 -17.44 -9.27
N LEU A 140 -7.05 -17.97 -9.46
CA LEU A 140 -6.33 -17.98 -10.73
C LEU A 140 -7.11 -18.72 -11.81
N SER A 141 -7.69 -19.88 -11.50
CA SER A 141 -8.52 -20.62 -12.46
C SER A 141 -9.74 -19.84 -12.97
N ILE A 142 -10.25 -18.88 -12.19
CA ILE A 142 -11.40 -18.05 -12.57
C ILE A 142 -10.93 -16.81 -13.36
N VAL A 143 -9.84 -16.16 -12.94
CA VAL A 143 -9.37 -14.90 -13.57
C VAL A 143 -8.53 -15.15 -14.84
N GLU A 144 -7.83 -16.27 -14.85
CA GLU A 144 -6.99 -16.81 -15.91
C GLU A 144 -7.43 -18.25 -16.17
N PRO A 145 -8.60 -18.45 -16.81
CA PRO A 145 -8.98 -19.78 -17.26
C PRO A 145 -7.84 -20.30 -18.14
N PRO A 146 -7.41 -21.56 -17.97
CA PRO A 146 -6.34 -22.11 -18.78
C PRO A 146 -6.77 -21.99 -20.24
N GLU A 147 -6.13 -21.07 -20.97
CA GLU A 147 -6.25 -21.05 -22.41
C GLU A 147 -5.86 -22.45 -22.86
N LYS A 148 -6.79 -23.13 -23.54
CA LYS A 148 -6.50 -24.39 -24.22
C LYS A 148 -5.14 -24.23 -24.86
N GLU A 149 -4.19 -25.05 -24.38
CA GLU A 149 -2.89 -25.26 -24.99
C GLU A 149 -3.04 -25.02 -26.49
N ASN A 150 -2.39 -23.97 -26.99
CA ASN A 150 -2.34 -23.70 -28.42
C ASN A 150 -1.79 -24.96 -29.06
N VAL A 151 -2.69 -25.81 -29.56
CA VAL A 151 -2.36 -26.93 -30.43
C VAL A 151 -1.65 -26.27 -31.61
N LEU A 152 -0.33 -26.36 -31.60
CA LEU A 152 0.51 -25.97 -32.72
C LEU A 152 -0.05 -26.70 -33.94
N PRO A 153 -0.56 -26.00 -34.98
CA PRO A 153 -0.80 -26.69 -36.23
C PRO A 153 0.55 -27.11 -36.81
N GLU A 154 0.58 -28.36 -37.29
CA GLU A 154 1.69 -29.10 -37.92
C GLU A 154 2.63 -28.28 -38.81
#